data_AF-A0A1Y4TX35-F1
#
_entry.id   AF-A0A1Y4TX35-F1
#
_cell.length_a   1.000
_cell.length_b   1.000
_cell.length_c   1.000
_cell.angle_alpha   90.00
_cell.angle_beta   90.00
_cell.angle_gamma   90.00
#
_symmetry.space_group_name_H-M   'P 1'
#
loop_
_entity.id
_entity.type
_entity.pdbx_description
1 polymer ?
#
loop_
_entity_poly.entity_id
_entity_poly.type
_entity_poly.pdbx_seq_one_letter_code
_entity_poly.pdbx_strand_id
1 'polypeptide(L)'
;MSITAETAKAHAHDPAVLCCRAEGGITIEPANLEDPAIFDDLVDSGLLNLDGCLTIEEVLGAKLKETCDSLCPLTADKVEGAKAPSAPEAEEAPAEEEAPAAAPVAAAPTAAGGVLKIHIGEGKDINLEIPVGALGNGGAAVAEVPAGAVAADAAAPAAEAGEEKVVGTLTRKHFKITEVKRGPETKIEGTTLYIREGIEQEVIDNQELVKDFHLEIITPDKYHTYSETIMDVQPIATKEGDADLGTGVTRVLDGVVMMLTGTDEGGVQIGEFGSSEGYLDENIMWGRPSCPDKGEIFIKGNIVIQEKTNMERRGPMAAHTAFDVITQEIREVMKELDDSLVAETQELKQVRRPGKKKVVIVKEIMGQGAMHDNFILPVEPVGILGARANVDLGNVPVCVSPLEVLDGCIHALTCIGPASKEMSRHYWREPLVLEALHDPEVDLCGVVFVGSPQINAEKFYVSKRVGHTVEMMDVDGAFVTTEGFGNNHIDFASHIEQIGMRGVPVVGMSYCAVQGALVVGNKYMTYMVDNNKSESGIENEVLGCNTLCEEDAIRALAMLKTAMAGEEVKAAEKKWNPNVKSTNVELIEAAYGKKVDLVENEQSLPMSQKRKEKYD
;
A
#
# COMPACT_ATOMS: atom_id res chain seq x y z
N MET A 1 2.24 -5.70 -28.85
CA MET A 1 3.54 -5.02 -29.07
C MET A 1 4.53 -6.10 -29.45
N SER A 2 5.44 -5.88 -30.40
CA SER A 2 6.35 -6.97 -30.78
C SER A 2 7.34 -7.34 -29.67
N ILE A 3 7.71 -8.62 -29.61
CA ILE A 3 8.59 -9.14 -28.57
C ILE A 3 10.08 -8.85 -28.84
N THR A 4 10.86 -8.77 -27.77
CA THR A 4 12.32 -8.64 -27.84
C THR A 4 12.99 -10.01 -28.04
N ALA A 5 14.29 -10.02 -28.37
CA ALA A 5 15.06 -11.26 -28.47
C ALA A 5 15.18 -12.01 -27.14
N GLU A 6 15.14 -11.32 -26.00
CA GLU A 6 15.15 -11.95 -24.67
C GLU A 6 13.79 -12.61 -24.39
N THR A 7 12.70 -11.90 -24.66
CA THR A 7 11.33 -12.42 -24.55
C THR A 7 11.12 -13.65 -25.45
N ALA A 8 11.60 -13.60 -26.70
CA ALA A 8 11.48 -14.73 -27.63
C ALA A 8 12.23 -15.99 -27.17
N LYS A 9 13.29 -15.85 -26.35
CA LYS A 9 13.97 -16.99 -25.72
C LYS A 9 13.18 -17.53 -24.53
N ALA A 10 12.65 -16.65 -23.69
CA ALA A 10 11.86 -17.04 -22.52
C ALA A 10 10.56 -17.78 -22.93
N HIS A 11 9.99 -17.41 -24.08
CA HIS A 11 8.77 -17.97 -24.63
C HIS A 11 9.02 -18.86 -25.87
N ALA A 12 10.18 -19.50 -25.95
CA ALA A 12 10.59 -20.28 -27.13
C ALA A 12 9.58 -21.37 -27.53
N HIS A 13 8.90 -21.96 -26.55
CA HIS A 13 7.92 -23.04 -26.73
C HIS A 13 6.46 -22.55 -26.81
N ASP A 14 6.23 -21.25 -26.70
CA ASP A 14 4.88 -20.68 -26.84
C ASP A 14 4.52 -20.49 -28.32
N PRO A 15 3.21 -20.41 -28.65
CA PRO A 15 2.75 -20.22 -30.02
C PRO A 15 3.35 -18.98 -30.70
N ALA A 16 3.55 -19.04 -32.01
CA ALA A 16 4.06 -17.92 -32.79
C ALA A 16 2.95 -17.21 -33.55
N VAL A 17 2.62 -15.99 -33.15
CA VAL A 17 1.56 -15.17 -33.76
C VAL A 17 2.16 -13.84 -34.23
N LEU A 18 1.72 -13.34 -35.39
CA LEU A 18 2.21 -12.06 -35.91
C LEU A 18 1.66 -10.87 -35.10
N CYS A 19 2.55 -9.96 -34.66
CA CYS A 19 2.15 -8.72 -33.97
C CYS A 19 1.47 -7.70 -34.89
N CYS A 20 1.86 -7.70 -36.17
CA CYS A 20 1.46 -6.72 -37.17
C CYS A 20 1.32 -7.44 -38.50
N ARG A 21 0.63 -6.80 -39.44
CA ARG A 21 0.60 -7.28 -40.82
C ARG A 21 2.03 -7.40 -41.35
N ALA A 22 2.36 -8.56 -41.90
CA ALA A 22 3.67 -8.88 -42.47
C ALA A 22 3.52 -9.29 -43.94
N GLU A 23 4.39 -8.77 -44.80
CA GLU A 23 4.41 -9.13 -46.22
C GLU A 23 5.01 -10.53 -46.44
N GLY A 24 4.50 -11.25 -47.44
CA GLY A 24 5.07 -12.53 -47.84
C GLY A 24 6.54 -12.39 -48.28
N GLY A 25 7.37 -13.35 -47.89
CA GLY A 25 8.79 -13.44 -48.22
C GLY A 25 9.74 -12.89 -47.17
N ILE A 26 9.24 -12.25 -46.09
CA ILE A 26 10.08 -11.79 -44.99
C ILE A 26 10.65 -12.96 -44.19
N THR A 27 11.78 -12.72 -43.51
CA THR A 27 12.31 -13.63 -42.50
C THR A 27 11.70 -13.26 -41.15
N ILE A 28 11.18 -14.24 -40.42
CA ILE A 28 10.51 -14.03 -39.15
C ILE A 28 11.56 -13.78 -38.06
N GLU A 29 11.50 -12.59 -37.48
CA GLU A 29 12.33 -12.13 -36.36
C GLU A 29 11.45 -11.89 -35.12
N PRO A 30 12.04 -11.78 -33.90
CA PRO A 30 11.26 -11.48 -32.69
C PRO A 30 10.38 -10.24 -32.83
N ALA A 31 10.86 -9.21 -33.54
CA ALA A 31 10.12 -7.98 -33.80
C ALA A 31 8.86 -8.16 -34.68
N ASN A 32 8.63 -9.34 -35.25
CA ASN A 32 7.43 -9.68 -36.01
C ASN A 32 6.39 -10.45 -35.18
N LEU A 33 6.78 -10.94 -34.00
CA LEU A 33 5.96 -11.82 -33.18
C LEU A 33 5.31 -11.03 -32.04
N GLU A 34 4.06 -11.37 -31.76
CA GLU A 34 3.28 -10.80 -30.67
C GLU A 34 3.65 -11.46 -29.35
N ASP A 35 3.40 -10.76 -28.25
CA ASP A 35 3.68 -11.24 -26.89
C ASP A 35 2.76 -12.41 -26.52
N PRO A 36 3.28 -13.63 -26.26
CA PRO A 36 2.45 -14.74 -25.86
C PRO A 36 1.66 -14.51 -24.58
N ALA A 37 2.11 -13.58 -23.73
CA ALA A 37 1.40 -13.20 -22.51
C ALA A 37 -0.03 -12.68 -22.76
N ILE A 38 -0.36 -12.20 -23.96
CA ILE A 38 -1.71 -11.70 -24.29
C ILE A 38 -2.58 -12.73 -25.05
N PHE A 39 -2.05 -13.89 -25.44
CA PHE A 39 -2.78 -14.81 -26.33
C PHE A 39 -3.98 -15.45 -25.68
N ASP A 40 -3.87 -15.76 -24.40
CA ASP A 40 -4.97 -16.36 -23.64
C ASP A 40 -6.21 -15.44 -23.63
N ASP A 41 -6.01 -14.13 -23.42
CA ASP A 41 -7.11 -13.13 -23.46
C ASP A 41 -7.70 -12.99 -24.86
N LEU A 42 -6.85 -13.05 -25.89
CA LEU A 42 -7.30 -13.00 -27.28
C LEU A 42 -8.06 -14.27 -27.69
N VAL A 43 -7.69 -15.44 -27.17
CA VAL A 43 -8.42 -16.69 -27.36
C VAL A 43 -9.75 -16.65 -26.61
N ASP A 44 -9.76 -16.22 -25.36
CA ASP A 44 -10.97 -16.11 -24.53
C ASP A 44 -11.99 -15.10 -25.11
N SER A 45 -11.51 -14.02 -25.73
CA SER A 45 -12.36 -13.04 -26.44
C SER A 45 -12.80 -13.50 -27.84
N GLY A 46 -12.31 -14.66 -28.31
CA GLY A 46 -12.60 -15.20 -29.64
C GLY A 46 -11.91 -14.45 -30.79
N LEU A 47 -10.92 -13.60 -30.48
CA LEU A 47 -10.14 -12.84 -31.45
C LEU A 47 -8.94 -13.62 -32.01
N LEU A 48 -8.53 -14.70 -31.34
CA LEU A 48 -7.39 -15.53 -31.73
C LEU A 48 -7.73 -17.01 -31.59
N ASN A 49 -7.24 -17.85 -32.50
CA ASN A 49 -7.30 -19.30 -32.40
C ASN A 49 -5.89 -19.86 -32.66
N LEU A 50 -5.36 -20.63 -31.71
CA LEU A 50 -3.99 -21.15 -31.73
C LEU A 50 -3.89 -22.59 -32.25
N ASP A 51 -4.99 -23.18 -32.73
CA ASP A 51 -5.03 -24.55 -33.25
C ASP A 51 -3.98 -24.77 -34.36
N GLY A 52 -3.03 -25.66 -34.11
CA GLY A 52 -1.97 -26.01 -35.07
C GLY A 52 -0.88 -24.95 -35.24
N CYS A 53 -0.83 -23.95 -34.37
CA CYS A 53 0.23 -22.94 -34.39
C CYS A 53 1.59 -23.56 -34.05
N LEU A 54 2.62 -23.19 -34.81
CA LEU A 54 4.00 -23.50 -34.50
C LEU A 54 4.49 -22.63 -33.35
N THR A 55 5.57 -23.06 -32.69
CA THR A 55 6.21 -22.33 -31.59
C THR A 55 7.15 -21.24 -32.08
N ILE A 56 7.50 -20.30 -31.19
CA ILE A 56 8.45 -19.22 -31.49
C ILE A 56 9.81 -19.79 -31.96
N GLU A 57 10.35 -20.81 -31.32
CA GLU A 57 11.65 -21.38 -31.73
C GLU A 57 11.63 -21.95 -33.15
N GLU A 58 10.50 -22.57 -33.51
CA GLU A 58 10.31 -23.27 -34.78
C GLU A 58 10.26 -22.27 -35.94
N VAL A 59 9.63 -21.12 -35.73
CA VAL A 59 9.45 -20.12 -36.80
C VAL A 59 10.58 -19.09 -36.90
N LEU A 60 11.38 -18.89 -35.84
CA LEU A 60 12.44 -17.88 -35.85
C LEU A 60 13.52 -18.21 -36.90
N GLY A 61 13.68 -17.31 -37.87
CA GLY A 61 14.55 -17.47 -39.03
C GLY A 61 13.90 -18.15 -40.24
N ALA A 62 12.65 -18.60 -40.11
CA ALA A 62 11.86 -19.14 -41.21
C ALA A 62 11.27 -18.00 -42.06
N LYS A 63 10.81 -18.34 -43.28
CA LYS A 63 10.20 -17.37 -44.20
C LYS A 63 8.69 -17.44 -44.20
N LEU A 64 8.04 -16.29 -44.17
CA LEU A 64 6.59 -16.19 -44.36
C LEU A 64 6.24 -16.41 -45.84
N LYS A 65 5.34 -17.34 -46.17
CA LYS A 65 5.03 -17.70 -47.57
C LYS A 65 4.11 -16.69 -48.25
N GLU A 66 3.20 -16.08 -47.50
CA GLU A 66 2.18 -15.17 -47.99
C GLU A 66 1.95 -14.01 -47.03
N THR A 67 1.44 -12.88 -47.55
CA THR A 67 1.13 -11.72 -46.71
C THR A 67 0.02 -12.08 -45.73
N CYS A 68 0.31 -11.93 -44.44
CA CYS A 68 -0.60 -12.24 -43.35
C CYS A 68 -0.89 -10.97 -42.54
N ASP A 69 -2.13 -10.78 -42.12
CA ASP A 69 -2.51 -9.66 -41.25
C ASP A 69 -2.06 -9.89 -39.78
N SER A 70 -2.21 -8.88 -38.92
CA SER A 70 -1.92 -8.99 -37.48
C SER A 70 -2.76 -10.06 -36.81
N LEU A 71 -2.26 -10.62 -35.70
CA LEU A 71 -2.89 -11.71 -34.95
C LEU A 71 -3.09 -12.99 -35.77
N CYS A 72 -2.31 -13.16 -36.84
CA CYS A 72 -2.31 -14.40 -37.62
C CYS A 72 -1.40 -15.43 -36.94
N PRO A 73 -1.93 -16.59 -36.51
CA PRO A 73 -1.12 -17.71 -36.02
C PRO A 73 -0.30 -18.31 -37.16
N LEU A 74 0.97 -18.56 -36.88
CA LEU A 74 1.93 -19.12 -37.83
C LEU A 74 1.87 -20.65 -37.82
N THR A 75 1.13 -21.18 -38.78
CA THR A 75 0.94 -22.62 -39.00
C THR A 75 1.91 -23.13 -40.08
N ALA A 76 2.13 -24.44 -40.14
CA ALA A 76 3.11 -25.04 -41.07
C ALA A 76 2.86 -24.74 -42.57
N ASP A 77 1.60 -24.49 -42.94
CA ASP A 77 1.22 -24.10 -44.29
C ASP A 77 1.67 -22.67 -44.64
N LYS A 78 1.76 -21.76 -43.67
CA LYS A 78 2.10 -20.34 -43.84
C LYS A 78 3.58 -20.03 -43.78
N VAL A 79 4.39 -20.96 -43.27
CA VAL A 79 5.83 -20.76 -43.05
C VAL A 79 6.66 -21.76 -43.88
N GLU A 80 7.76 -21.29 -44.46
CA GLU A 80 8.76 -22.09 -45.16
C GLU A 80 10.07 -22.10 -44.36
N GLY A 81 10.61 -23.30 -44.09
CA GLY A 81 11.88 -23.44 -43.36
C GLY A 81 11.74 -23.38 -41.84
N ALA A 82 10.56 -23.68 -41.29
CA ALA A 82 10.40 -23.88 -39.86
C ALA A 82 11.30 -25.03 -39.37
N LYS A 83 11.91 -24.86 -38.19
CA LYS A 83 12.76 -25.88 -37.58
C LYS A 83 11.89 -27.04 -37.07
N ALA A 84 12.49 -28.22 -36.94
CA ALA A 84 11.82 -29.34 -36.31
C ALA A 84 11.68 -29.08 -34.80
N PRO A 85 10.59 -29.54 -34.16
CA PRO A 85 10.38 -29.35 -32.73
C PRO A 85 11.53 -29.96 -31.95
N SER A 86 12.18 -29.18 -31.09
CA SER A 86 13.09 -29.72 -30.10
C SER A 86 12.28 -30.43 -29.00
N ALA A 87 12.81 -31.55 -28.49
CA ALA A 87 12.21 -32.19 -27.32
C ALA A 87 12.49 -31.30 -26.09
N PRO A 88 11.51 -31.10 -25.18
CA PRO A 88 11.74 -30.30 -23.98
C PRO A 88 12.89 -30.92 -23.17
N GLU A 89 13.97 -30.15 -23.00
CA GLU A 89 15.07 -30.52 -22.13
C GLU A 89 14.57 -30.52 -20.68
N ALA A 90 14.74 -31.66 -20.00
CA ALA A 90 14.64 -31.71 -18.55
C ALA A 90 15.73 -30.81 -17.95
N GLU A 91 15.39 -30.00 -16.95
CA GLU A 91 16.33 -29.14 -16.21
C GLU A 91 17.58 -29.93 -15.80
N GLU A 92 18.70 -29.67 -16.48
CA GLU A 92 20.03 -30.05 -16.02
C GLU A 92 20.66 -28.90 -15.22
N ALA A 93 21.10 -29.25 -14.02
CA ALA A 93 21.77 -28.37 -13.08
C ALA A 93 23.06 -27.76 -13.68
N PRO A 94 23.39 -26.49 -13.39
CA PRO A 94 24.58 -25.87 -13.93
C PRO A 94 25.86 -26.45 -13.30
N ALA A 95 26.75 -26.92 -14.17
CA ALA A 95 28.13 -27.28 -13.84
C ALA A 95 29.00 -26.02 -13.66
N GLU A 96 29.89 -26.09 -12.67
CA GLU A 96 30.92 -25.09 -12.35
C GLU A 96 31.88 -24.86 -13.52
N GLU A 97 32.21 -23.59 -13.80
CA GLU A 97 33.35 -23.23 -14.65
C GLU A 97 34.19 -22.11 -14.02
N GLU A 98 35.51 -22.27 -14.17
CA GLU A 98 36.60 -21.65 -13.42
C GLU A 98 36.82 -20.15 -13.70
N ALA A 99 37.30 -19.44 -12.68
CA ALA A 99 37.67 -18.02 -12.73
C ALA A 99 39.05 -17.77 -13.38
N PRO A 100 39.20 -16.75 -14.25
CA PRO A 100 40.51 -16.30 -14.71
C PRO A 100 41.13 -15.21 -13.81
N ALA A 101 42.47 -15.23 -13.77
CA ALA A 101 43.36 -14.52 -12.86
C ALA A 101 43.48 -12.99 -13.06
N ALA A 102 43.77 -12.29 -11.95
CA ALA A 102 43.99 -10.83 -11.88
C ALA A 102 45.46 -10.41 -12.16
N ALA A 103 45.63 -9.23 -12.76
CA ALA A 103 46.90 -8.54 -13.00
C ALA A 103 47.12 -7.37 -12.01
N PRO A 104 48.37 -6.93 -11.75
CA PRO A 104 48.71 -6.07 -10.60
C PRO A 104 48.54 -4.56 -10.86
N VAL A 105 48.26 -3.82 -9.78
CA VAL A 105 48.03 -2.36 -9.75
C VAL A 105 49.29 -1.60 -9.33
N ALA A 106 49.58 -0.48 -9.99
CA ALA A 106 50.68 0.43 -9.69
C ALA A 106 50.30 1.51 -8.65
N ALA A 107 51.28 1.91 -7.83
CA ALA A 107 51.15 2.84 -6.71
C ALA A 107 51.18 4.33 -7.11
N ALA A 108 50.50 5.18 -6.31
CA ALA A 108 50.56 6.64 -6.37
C ALA A 108 51.06 7.26 -5.04
N PRO A 109 51.70 8.46 -5.06
CA PRO A 109 52.37 9.05 -3.91
C PRO A 109 51.52 10.05 -3.08
N THR A 110 52.03 10.37 -1.89
CA THR A 110 51.43 11.14 -0.77
C THR A 110 51.74 12.65 -0.76
N ALA A 111 50.82 13.50 -0.28
CA ALA A 111 51.04 14.86 0.26
C ALA A 111 49.87 15.27 1.20
N ALA A 112 50.08 15.51 2.51
CA ALA A 112 50.46 16.76 3.22
C ALA A 112 49.28 17.73 3.52
N GLY A 113 48.92 17.85 4.81
CA GLY A 113 47.66 18.43 5.31
C GLY A 113 47.63 19.92 5.68
N GLY A 114 46.41 20.46 5.75
CA GLY A 114 46.04 21.81 6.19
C GLY A 114 44.57 21.84 6.63
N VAL A 115 44.17 22.75 7.53
CA VAL A 115 42.84 22.80 8.16
C VAL A 115 41.78 23.36 7.21
N LEU A 116 40.66 22.66 7.02
CA LEU A 116 39.52 23.11 6.21
C LEU A 116 38.46 23.75 7.13
N LYS A 117 38.06 24.99 6.83
CA LYS A 117 36.97 25.70 7.52
C LYS A 117 35.80 25.89 6.56
N ILE A 118 34.63 25.37 6.94
CA ILE A 118 33.39 25.50 6.16
C ILE A 118 32.36 26.26 7.00
N HIS A 119 31.77 27.30 6.41
CA HIS A 119 30.69 28.08 6.99
C HIS A 119 29.43 27.89 6.14
N ILE A 120 28.33 27.44 6.76
CA ILE A 120 27.03 27.23 6.10
C ILE A 120 26.00 28.14 6.79
N GLY A 121 25.35 29.01 6.02
CA GLY A 121 24.62 30.18 6.52
C GLY A 121 23.10 30.05 6.65
N GLU A 122 22.49 28.88 6.46
CA GLU A 122 21.04 28.72 6.67
C GLU A 122 20.75 27.48 7.51
N GLY A 123 20.05 27.69 8.65
CA GLY A 123 19.68 26.63 9.60
C GLY A 123 20.58 26.53 10.84
N LYS A 124 20.80 27.67 11.53
CA LYS A 124 21.62 27.88 12.75
C LYS A 124 23.13 27.79 12.47
N ASP A 125 23.88 28.81 12.89
CA ASP A 125 25.32 29.00 12.64
C ASP A 125 26.19 27.81 13.06
N ILE A 126 26.46 26.87 12.14
CA ILE A 126 27.37 25.75 12.35
C ILE A 126 28.73 26.10 11.74
N ASN A 127 29.74 26.24 12.61
CA ASN A 127 31.14 26.38 12.22
C ASN A 127 31.85 25.04 12.42
N LEU A 128 32.21 24.38 11.32
CA LEU A 128 32.98 23.13 11.36
C LEU A 128 34.47 23.43 11.13
N GLU A 129 35.29 23.16 12.15
CA GLU A 129 36.76 23.17 12.06
C GLU A 129 37.27 21.73 12.10
N ILE A 130 37.80 21.23 10.98
CA ILE A 130 38.35 19.86 10.90
C ILE A 130 39.88 19.94 10.81
N PRO A 131 40.63 19.47 11.83
CA PRO A 131 42.08 19.32 11.73
C PRO A 131 42.42 18.11 10.84
N VAL A 132 43.09 18.34 9.72
CA VAL A 132 43.45 17.30 8.73
C VAL A 132 44.65 16.42 9.20
N GLY A 133 44.84 16.29 10.51
CA GLY A 133 45.92 15.53 11.14
C GLY A 133 45.52 14.18 11.74
N ALA A 134 44.24 13.80 11.70
CA ALA A 134 43.74 12.53 12.28
C ALA A 134 43.66 11.36 11.27
N LEU A 135 44.24 11.53 10.08
CA LEU A 135 44.43 10.46 9.10
C LEU A 135 45.94 10.18 8.93
N GLY A 136 46.44 9.28 9.78
CA GLY A 136 47.65 8.49 9.55
C GLY A 136 48.96 9.01 10.15
N ASN A 137 49.45 8.34 11.21
CA ASN A 137 50.82 7.78 11.23
C ASN A 137 51.06 6.95 12.50
N GLY A 138 51.14 5.62 12.35
CA GLY A 138 51.56 4.70 13.38
C GLY A 138 51.93 3.35 12.77
N GLY A 139 53.16 3.22 12.29
CA GLY A 139 53.71 1.96 11.79
C GLY A 139 54.00 0.98 12.92
N ALA A 140 53.70 -0.31 12.68
CA ALA A 140 54.30 -1.42 13.42
C ALA A 140 54.38 -2.67 12.53
N ALA A 141 55.52 -3.34 12.67
CA ALA A 141 56.07 -4.52 12.04
C ALA A 141 55.11 -5.56 11.42
N VAL A 142 55.47 -5.99 10.21
CA VAL A 142 54.97 -7.20 9.56
C VAL A 142 55.62 -8.42 10.23
N ALA A 143 54.81 -9.30 10.80
CA ALA A 143 55.22 -10.65 11.19
C ALA A 143 54.67 -11.64 10.15
N GLU A 144 55.56 -12.47 9.60
CA GLU A 144 55.20 -13.61 8.76
C GLU A 144 54.37 -14.64 9.56
N VAL A 145 53.30 -15.16 8.96
CA VAL A 145 52.56 -16.33 9.46
C VAL A 145 52.31 -17.27 8.26
N PRO A 146 52.61 -18.58 8.40
CA PRO A 146 52.84 -19.50 7.29
C PRO A 146 51.56 -19.97 6.61
N ALA A 147 51.73 -20.41 5.35
CA ALA A 147 50.73 -21.14 4.61
C ALA A 147 50.53 -22.56 5.18
N GLY A 148 49.27 -22.95 5.38
CA GLY A 148 48.87 -24.35 5.52
C GLY A 148 47.95 -24.65 6.69
N ALA A 149 46.64 -24.62 6.44
CA ALA A 149 45.67 -25.53 7.06
C ALA A 149 44.38 -25.50 6.25
N VAL A 150 44.15 -26.59 5.52
CA VAL A 150 42.87 -26.93 4.89
C VAL A 150 41.88 -27.20 6.03
N ALA A 151 40.75 -26.51 6.06
CA ALA A 151 39.64 -26.78 6.97
C ALA A 151 38.35 -26.88 6.16
N ALA A 152 37.63 -27.96 6.43
CA ALA A 152 36.41 -28.39 5.77
C ALA A 152 35.27 -27.37 5.89
N ASP A 153 34.26 -27.52 5.02
CA ASP A 153 32.92 -26.94 5.14
C ASP A 153 32.48 -26.84 6.60
N ALA A 154 32.56 -25.62 7.12
CA ALA A 154 31.86 -25.23 8.32
C ALA A 154 30.71 -24.36 7.83
N ALA A 155 29.49 -24.89 7.95
CA ALA A 155 28.29 -24.08 7.91
C ALA A 155 28.54 -22.77 8.67
N ALA A 156 28.24 -21.64 8.03
CA ALA A 156 28.37 -20.33 8.63
C ALA A 156 27.76 -20.38 10.05
N PRO A 157 28.48 -19.97 11.10
CA PRO A 157 27.92 -19.98 12.44
C PRO A 157 26.66 -19.13 12.41
N ALA A 158 25.54 -19.73 12.81
CA ALA A 158 24.29 -19.01 13.03
C ALA A 158 24.64 -17.77 13.88
N ALA A 159 24.36 -16.59 13.33
CA ALA A 159 24.54 -15.34 14.06
C ALA A 159 23.89 -15.51 15.44
N GLU A 160 24.65 -15.25 16.51
CA GLU A 160 24.08 -15.23 17.86
C GLU A 160 22.84 -14.32 17.81
N ALA A 161 21.67 -14.90 18.05
CA ALA A 161 20.42 -14.17 18.08
C ALA A 161 20.52 -13.14 19.20
N GLY A 162 20.73 -11.87 18.82
CA GLY A 162 20.71 -10.77 19.77
C GLY A 162 19.35 -10.73 20.47
N GLU A 163 19.34 -10.31 21.74
CA GLU A 163 18.11 -10.20 22.51
C GLU A 163 17.11 -9.25 21.84
N GLU A 164 15.82 -9.54 21.98
CA GLU A 164 14.76 -8.65 21.52
C GLU A 164 14.94 -7.26 22.13
N LYS A 165 14.82 -6.23 21.29
CA LYS A 165 15.03 -4.85 21.69
C LYS A 165 13.80 -4.02 21.43
N VAL A 166 13.19 -3.51 22.50
CA VAL A 166 12.18 -2.44 22.38
C VAL A 166 12.88 -1.18 21.87
N VAL A 167 12.49 -0.70 20.69
CA VAL A 167 13.05 0.50 20.06
C VAL A 167 12.12 1.71 20.14
N GLY A 168 10.85 1.49 20.45
CA GLY A 168 9.86 2.55 20.62
C GLY A 168 8.68 2.07 21.46
N THR A 169 8.04 3.01 22.15
CA THR A 169 6.84 2.77 22.96
C THR A 169 5.86 3.92 22.78
N LEU A 170 4.59 3.58 22.62
CA LEU A 170 3.48 4.51 22.56
C LEU A 170 2.41 4.04 23.54
N THR A 171 1.90 4.95 24.36
CA THR A 171 0.80 4.66 25.29
C THR A 171 -0.45 5.40 24.84
N ARG A 172 -1.57 4.68 24.69
CA ARG A 172 -2.88 5.29 24.48
C ARG A 172 -3.68 5.25 25.77
N LYS A 173 -4.21 6.41 26.18
CA LYS A 173 -5.16 6.54 27.29
C LYS A 173 -6.55 6.75 26.70
N HIS A 174 -7.45 5.82 27.00
CA HIS A 174 -8.78 5.76 26.44
C HIS A 174 -9.80 6.38 27.39
N PHE A 175 -10.60 7.31 26.87
CA PHE A 175 -11.67 8.00 27.58
C PHE A 175 -13.01 7.64 26.93
N LYS A 176 -13.93 7.08 27.72
CA LYS A 176 -15.20 6.61 27.19
C LYS A 176 -16.22 7.73 27.07
N ILE A 177 -16.80 7.90 25.88
CA ILE A 177 -17.94 8.77 25.64
C ILE A 177 -19.19 7.91 25.43
N THR A 178 -20.27 8.28 26.10
CA THR A 178 -21.58 7.61 26.00
C THR A 178 -22.68 8.54 25.51
N GLU A 179 -22.41 9.84 25.42
CA GLU A 179 -23.38 10.84 25.03
C GLU A 179 -22.67 12.06 24.43
N VAL A 180 -23.24 12.60 23.35
CA VAL A 180 -22.79 13.86 22.75
C VAL A 180 -23.95 14.84 22.73
N LYS A 181 -23.71 16.09 23.16
CA LYS A 181 -24.72 17.15 23.27
C LYS A 181 -24.21 18.45 22.66
N ARG A 182 -25.13 19.34 22.29
CA ARG A 182 -24.81 20.76 22.03
C ARG A 182 -24.92 21.57 23.32
N GLY A 183 -24.08 22.58 23.46
CA GLY A 183 -24.03 23.43 24.66
C GLY A 183 -23.28 24.75 24.42
N PRO A 184 -23.17 25.63 25.43
CA PRO A 184 -22.55 26.95 25.28
C PRO A 184 -21.03 26.92 25.10
N GLU A 185 -20.37 25.81 25.44
CA GLU A 185 -18.93 25.60 25.32
C GLU A 185 -18.65 24.13 24.98
N THR A 186 -17.52 23.87 24.32
CA THR A 186 -17.03 22.50 24.14
C THR A 186 -16.35 22.06 25.41
N LYS A 187 -16.79 20.93 25.97
CA LYS A 187 -16.23 20.35 27.20
C LYS A 187 -16.60 18.89 27.34
N ILE A 188 -15.91 18.18 28.22
CA ILE A 188 -16.23 16.79 28.57
C ILE A 188 -16.51 16.74 30.07
N GLU A 189 -17.71 16.29 30.44
CA GLU A 189 -18.12 16.10 31.84
C GLU A 189 -18.45 14.62 32.05
N GLY A 190 -17.57 13.91 32.76
CA GLY A 190 -17.68 12.46 32.92
C GLY A 190 -17.56 11.76 31.56
N THR A 191 -18.65 11.16 31.07
CA THR A 191 -18.71 10.46 29.78
C THR A 191 -19.56 11.20 28.74
N THR A 192 -19.90 12.47 28.99
CA THR A 192 -20.68 13.30 28.07
C THR A 192 -19.78 14.36 27.44
N LEU A 193 -19.70 14.35 26.10
CA LEU A 193 -19.03 15.39 25.31
C LEU A 193 -20.07 16.46 24.90
N TYR A 194 -19.80 17.71 25.25
CA TYR A 194 -20.55 18.86 24.79
C TYR A 194 -19.77 19.52 23.65
N ILE A 195 -20.45 19.88 22.56
CA ILE A 195 -19.91 20.65 21.44
C ILE A 195 -20.58 22.02 21.42
N ARG A 196 -19.75 23.06 21.39
CA ARG A 196 -20.17 24.46 21.42
C ARG A 196 -21.16 24.79 20.30
N GLU A 197 -22.26 25.44 20.66
CA GLU A 197 -23.22 26.01 19.72
C GLU A 197 -22.58 27.19 18.95
N GLY A 198 -22.76 27.20 17.62
CA GLY A 198 -22.23 28.26 16.76
C GLY A 198 -20.83 28.01 16.18
N ILE A 199 -20.18 26.89 16.54
CA ILE A 199 -18.88 26.50 15.96
C ILE A 199 -18.93 26.33 14.44
N GLU A 200 -20.11 26.05 13.89
CA GLU A 200 -20.35 25.92 12.45
C GLU A 200 -19.89 27.15 11.65
N GLN A 201 -20.06 28.35 12.20
CA GLN A 201 -19.62 29.57 11.52
C GLN A 201 -18.09 29.63 11.41
N GLU A 202 -17.37 29.15 12.42
CA GLU A 202 -15.90 29.11 12.39
C GLU A 202 -15.38 28.08 11.39
N VAL A 203 -16.10 26.97 11.20
CA VAL A 203 -15.82 26.00 10.14
C VAL A 203 -15.97 26.66 8.76
N ILE A 204 -17.07 27.39 8.53
CA ILE A 204 -17.31 28.10 7.27
C ILE A 204 -16.25 29.18 7.03
N ASP A 205 -15.97 30.00 8.03
CA ASP A 205 -15.02 31.12 7.93
C ASP A 205 -13.56 30.66 7.82
N ASN A 206 -13.25 29.40 8.16
CA ASN A 206 -11.89 28.85 8.09
C ASN A 206 -11.37 28.75 6.65
N GLN A 207 -12.24 28.45 5.69
CA GLN A 207 -11.84 28.14 4.32
C GLN A 207 -12.72 28.87 3.30
N GLU A 208 -12.09 29.59 2.36
CA GLU A 208 -12.80 30.37 1.33
C GLU A 208 -13.76 29.51 0.47
N LEU A 209 -13.41 28.24 0.24
CA LEU A 209 -14.20 27.33 -0.58
C LEU A 209 -15.40 26.75 0.16
N VAL A 210 -15.46 26.82 1.49
CA VAL A 210 -16.59 26.31 2.28
C VAL A 210 -17.69 27.36 2.26
N LYS A 211 -18.88 26.96 1.81
CA LYS A 211 -20.03 27.85 1.60
C LYS A 211 -21.13 27.62 2.63
N ASP A 212 -21.26 26.40 3.10
CA ASP A 212 -22.19 26.03 4.17
C ASP A 212 -21.65 24.84 4.96
N PHE A 213 -22.11 24.70 6.20
CA PHE A 213 -21.76 23.59 7.07
C PHE A 213 -22.86 23.30 8.09
N HIS A 214 -23.22 22.03 8.24
CA HIS A 214 -24.19 21.56 9.22
C HIS A 214 -23.64 20.40 10.05
N LEU A 215 -23.60 20.58 11.38
CA LEU A 215 -23.18 19.55 12.32
C LEU A 215 -24.37 18.71 12.80
N GLU A 216 -24.25 17.39 12.66
CA GLU A 216 -25.21 16.39 13.11
C GLU A 216 -24.62 15.47 14.16
N ILE A 217 -25.45 15.07 15.13
CA ILE A 217 -25.13 14.03 16.11
C ILE A 217 -25.99 12.81 15.79
N ILE A 218 -25.37 11.78 15.23
CA ILE A 218 -26.01 10.52 14.87
C ILE A 218 -25.76 9.51 15.98
N THR A 219 -26.82 9.17 16.71
CA THR A 219 -26.83 8.10 17.72
C THR A 219 -27.31 6.78 17.10
N PRO A 220 -27.12 5.62 17.75
CA PRO A 220 -27.52 4.32 17.19
C PRO A 220 -28.97 4.21 16.74
N ASP A 221 -29.90 4.90 17.40
CA ASP A 221 -31.32 4.97 17.03
C ASP A 221 -31.58 5.78 15.74
N LYS A 222 -30.57 6.52 15.26
CA LYS A 222 -30.62 7.37 14.06
C LYS A 222 -29.77 6.85 12.91
N TYR A 223 -29.23 5.63 12.97
CA TYR A 223 -28.45 5.09 11.85
C TYR A 223 -29.25 5.00 10.53
N HIS A 224 -30.58 4.93 10.59
CA HIS A 224 -31.43 5.07 9.40
C HIS A 224 -31.65 6.54 9.02
N THR A 225 -30.56 7.29 8.87
CA THR A 225 -30.54 8.68 8.38
C THR A 225 -29.84 8.71 7.04
N TYR A 226 -30.40 9.44 6.08
CA TYR A 226 -29.75 9.65 4.79
C TYR A 226 -28.47 10.47 4.99
N SER A 227 -27.41 10.07 4.31
CA SER A 227 -26.13 10.74 4.30
C SER A 227 -25.70 11.01 2.88
N GLU A 228 -25.09 12.17 2.68
CA GLU A 228 -24.19 12.37 1.54
C GLU A 228 -22.99 11.43 1.65
N THR A 229 -22.21 11.38 0.59
CA THR A 229 -20.95 10.66 0.52
C THR A 229 -20.09 10.84 1.76
N ILE A 230 -19.60 9.72 2.29
CA ILE A 230 -18.65 9.72 3.39
C ILE A 230 -17.25 9.91 2.81
N MET A 231 -16.68 11.07 3.11
CA MET A 231 -15.33 11.44 2.69
C MET A 231 -14.29 10.84 3.64
N ASP A 232 -14.55 10.89 4.95
CA ASP A 232 -13.65 10.36 5.95
C ASP A 232 -14.35 9.99 7.26
N VAL A 233 -13.75 9.04 7.97
CA VAL A 233 -14.10 8.66 9.34
C VAL A 233 -12.80 8.71 10.15
N GLN A 234 -12.82 9.47 11.23
CA GLN A 234 -11.60 9.79 11.99
C GLN A 234 -11.76 9.39 13.46
N PRO A 235 -10.69 8.86 14.10
CA PRO A 235 -10.64 8.81 15.55
C PRO A 235 -10.57 10.23 16.13
N ILE A 236 -10.98 10.41 17.38
CA ILE A 236 -10.74 11.65 18.11
C ILE A 236 -9.59 11.39 19.08
N ALA A 237 -8.42 11.93 18.77
CA ALA A 237 -7.22 11.73 19.55
C ALA A 237 -6.31 12.97 19.59
N THR A 238 -5.53 13.11 20.66
CA THR A 238 -4.56 14.20 20.85
C THR A 238 -3.32 13.75 21.61
N LYS A 239 -2.17 14.38 21.33
CA LYS A 239 -0.92 14.15 22.08
C LYS A 239 -0.95 14.84 23.44
N GLU A 240 -0.36 14.18 24.45
CA GLU A 240 -0.05 14.83 25.72
C GLU A 240 1.28 15.61 25.61
N GLY A 241 1.27 16.87 26.02
CA GLY A 241 2.46 17.72 26.03
C GLY A 241 3.05 17.93 24.62
N ASP A 242 4.37 17.91 24.53
CA ASP A 242 5.12 18.13 23.28
C ASP A 242 5.55 16.80 22.61
N ALA A 243 4.81 15.70 22.84
CA ALA A 243 5.17 14.40 22.30
C ALA A 243 4.90 14.31 20.79
N ASP A 244 5.88 13.80 20.04
CA ASP A 244 5.73 13.51 18.61
C ASP A 244 4.88 12.25 18.37
N LEU A 245 4.30 12.15 17.17
CA LEU A 245 3.58 10.95 16.73
C LEU A 245 4.44 9.68 16.89
N GLY A 246 3.81 8.60 17.33
CA GLY A 246 4.47 7.31 17.56
C GLY A 246 5.24 7.21 18.87
N THR A 247 5.23 8.27 19.70
CA THR A 247 5.95 8.31 20.99
C THR A 247 5.08 8.85 22.13
N GLY A 248 5.49 8.64 23.38
CA GLY A 248 4.83 9.26 24.54
C GLY A 248 3.39 8.78 24.74
N VAL A 249 2.49 9.71 25.07
CA VAL A 249 1.09 9.41 25.39
C VAL A 249 0.15 10.07 24.38
N THR A 250 -0.85 9.31 23.92
CA THR A 250 -1.97 9.80 23.12
C THR A 250 -3.27 9.57 23.87
N ARG A 251 -4.09 10.62 24.01
CA ARG A 251 -5.44 10.53 24.58
C ARG A 251 -6.42 10.22 23.46
N VAL A 252 -7.34 9.30 23.68
CA VAL A 252 -8.29 8.81 22.66
C VAL A 252 -9.70 8.83 23.24
N LEU A 253 -10.68 9.32 22.48
CA LEU A 253 -12.09 9.14 22.82
C LEU A 253 -12.64 7.88 22.17
N ASP A 254 -13.28 7.03 22.97
CA ASP A 254 -13.97 5.82 22.50
C ASP A 254 -15.48 6.01 22.55
N GLY A 255 -16.21 5.30 21.68
CA GLY A 255 -17.67 5.37 21.59
C GLY A 255 -18.18 6.55 20.75
N VAL A 256 -17.27 7.36 20.22
CA VAL A 256 -17.58 8.52 19.38
C VAL A 256 -16.52 8.66 18.27
N VAL A 257 -16.95 9.06 17.08
CA VAL A 257 -16.08 9.33 15.92
C VAL A 257 -16.46 10.62 15.22
N MET A 258 -15.51 11.20 14.49
CA MET A 258 -15.82 12.25 13.51
C MET A 258 -16.13 11.60 12.17
N MET A 259 -17.14 12.11 11.47
CA MET A 259 -17.52 11.69 10.13
C MET A 259 -17.70 12.92 9.24
N LEU A 260 -16.94 13.00 8.15
CA LEU A 260 -17.04 14.09 7.18
C LEU A 260 -17.81 13.63 5.95
N THR A 261 -18.82 14.41 5.57
CA THR A 261 -19.61 14.22 4.35
C THR A 261 -19.78 15.55 3.63
N GLY A 262 -20.03 15.53 2.32
CA GLY A 262 -20.28 16.80 1.64
C GLY A 262 -20.53 16.76 0.14
N THR A 263 -21.02 17.89 -0.35
CA THR A 263 -21.31 18.16 -1.76
C THR A 263 -20.72 19.52 -2.16
N ASP A 264 -20.75 19.84 -3.45
CA ASP A 264 -20.66 21.23 -3.87
C ASP A 264 -22.03 21.95 -3.81
N GLU A 265 -22.04 23.26 -4.09
CA GLU A 265 -23.26 24.09 -4.17
C GLU A 265 -24.29 23.57 -5.19
N GLY A 266 -23.86 22.76 -6.16
CA GLY A 266 -24.73 22.11 -7.15
C GLY A 266 -25.34 20.80 -6.65
N GLY A 267 -25.00 20.36 -5.44
CA GLY A 267 -25.41 19.08 -4.88
C GLY A 267 -24.63 17.88 -5.43
N VAL A 268 -23.46 18.11 -6.06
CA VAL A 268 -22.61 17.03 -6.57
C VAL A 268 -21.71 16.54 -5.45
N GLN A 269 -21.65 15.23 -5.24
CA GLN A 269 -20.81 14.60 -4.21
C GLN A 269 -19.33 15.01 -4.37
N ILE A 270 -18.65 15.20 -3.24
CA ILE A 270 -17.23 15.54 -3.22
C ILE A 270 -16.39 14.27 -3.41
N GLY A 271 -15.46 14.33 -4.37
CA GLY A 271 -14.34 13.42 -4.41
C GLY A 271 -14.69 11.95 -4.67
N GLU A 272 -15.56 11.64 -5.63
CA GLU A 272 -15.96 10.24 -5.83
C GLU A 272 -16.08 9.78 -7.28
N PHE A 273 -15.45 8.63 -7.56
CA PHE A 273 -15.63 7.83 -8.78
C PHE A 273 -16.83 6.85 -8.68
N GLY A 274 -17.30 6.58 -7.46
CA GLY A 274 -18.52 5.86 -7.09
C GLY A 274 -18.95 6.33 -5.71
N SER A 275 -20.22 6.17 -5.31
CA SER A 275 -20.75 6.94 -4.18
C SER A 275 -21.39 6.16 -3.05
N SER A 276 -21.07 6.55 -1.81
CA SER A 276 -21.59 5.93 -0.58
C SER A 276 -22.83 6.64 -0.04
N GLU A 277 -23.40 7.58 -0.78
CA GLU A 277 -24.61 8.31 -0.42
C GLU A 277 -25.81 7.37 -0.25
N GLY A 278 -26.62 7.62 0.79
CA GLY A 278 -27.74 6.78 1.18
C GLY A 278 -27.89 6.63 2.69
N TYR A 279 -28.69 5.67 3.12
CA TYR A 279 -28.91 5.43 4.55
C TYR A 279 -27.68 4.78 5.19
N LEU A 280 -27.20 5.34 6.30
CA LEU A 280 -25.94 4.91 6.94
C LEU A 280 -25.97 3.43 7.32
N ASP A 281 -27.10 2.92 7.82
CA ASP A 281 -27.24 1.51 8.22
C ASP A 281 -27.31 0.51 7.07
N GLU A 282 -27.57 0.98 5.85
CA GLU A 282 -27.60 0.14 4.64
C GLU A 282 -26.29 0.16 3.86
N ASN A 283 -25.45 1.19 4.07
CA ASN A 283 -24.28 1.51 3.24
C ASN A 283 -22.94 1.55 3.99
N ILE A 284 -22.89 1.23 5.30
CA ILE A 284 -21.65 1.15 6.08
C ILE A 284 -21.41 -0.27 6.56
N MET A 285 -20.25 -0.84 6.26
CA MET A 285 -19.79 -2.06 6.93
C MET A 285 -19.29 -1.75 8.33
N TRP A 286 -20.04 -2.16 9.34
CA TRP A 286 -19.70 -1.94 10.74
C TRP A 286 -18.43 -2.68 11.17
N GLY A 287 -17.63 -2.05 12.03
CA GLY A 287 -16.47 -2.70 12.66
C GLY A 287 -15.28 -2.94 11.74
N ARG A 288 -15.33 -2.45 10.49
CA ARG A 288 -14.16 -2.47 9.60
C ARG A 288 -13.12 -1.47 10.09
N PRO A 289 -11.82 -1.67 9.82
CA PRO A 289 -10.77 -0.72 10.23
C PRO A 289 -11.05 0.72 9.77
N SER A 290 -11.59 0.86 8.56
CA SER A 290 -11.97 2.15 7.96
C SER A 290 -13.23 2.76 8.60
N CYS A 291 -14.16 1.93 9.10
CA CYS A 291 -15.54 2.34 9.36
C CYS A 291 -15.85 2.57 10.86
N PRO A 292 -17.02 3.15 11.17
CA PRO A 292 -17.56 3.15 12.53
C PRO A 292 -17.81 1.74 13.08
N ASP A 293 -17.65 1.57 14.38
CA ASP A 293 -18.10 0.39 15.10
C ASP A 293 -19.61 0.54 15.41
N LYS A 294 -20.34 -0.57 15.37
CA LYS A 294 -21.77 -0.54 15.66
C LYS A 294 -22.01 -0.13 17.12
N GLY A 295 -22.78 0.92 17.33
CA GLY A 295 -23.08 1.48 18.65
C GLY A 295 -22.38 2.80 18.96
N GLU A 296 -21.43 3.22 18.13
CA GLU A 296 -20.76 4.53 18.27
C GLU A 296 -21.68 5.70 17.90
N ILE A 297 -21.37 6.87 18.48
CA ILE A 297 -21.99 8.15 18.15
C ILE A 297 -21.17 8.83 17.05
N PHE A 298 -21.81 9.36 16.02
CA PHE A 298 -21.11 10.11 14.97
C PHE A 298 -21.30 11.61 15.20
N ILE A 299 -20.19 12.32 15.28
CA ILE A 299 -20.14 13.76 15.09
C ILE A 299 -19.95 13.97 13.59
N LYS A 300 -21.08 14.12 12.89
CA LYS A 300 -21.15 14.12 11.43
C LYS A 300 -21.22 15.56 10.92
N GLY A 301 -20.21 15.98 10.17
CA GLY A 301 -20.21 17.28 9.48
C GLY A 301 -20.69 17.11 8.04
N ASN A 302 -21.72 17.85 7.65
CA ASN A 302 -22.11 18.01 6.25
C ASN A 302 -21.57 19.33 5.73
N ILE A 303 -20.62 19.28 4.81
CA ILE A 303 -19.99 20.46 4.25
C ILE A 303 -20.45 20.70 2.81
N VAL A 304 -20.70 21.96 2.48
CA VAL A 304 -20.96 22.39 1.11
C VAL A 304 -19.80 23.26 0.66
N ILE A 305 -19.11 22.82 -0.39
CA ILE A 305 -18.01 23.59 -0.99
C ILE A 305 -18.47 24.30 -2.26
N GLN A 306 -17.65 25.22 -2.74
CA GLN A 306 -17.92 25.97 -3.97
C GLN A 306 -18.22 25.06 -5.16
N GLU A 307 -19.23 25.42 -5.97
CA GLU A 307 -19.61 24.70 -7.19
C GLU A 307 -18.38 24.36 -8.06
N LYS A 308 -18.32 23.12 -8.56
CA LYS A 308 -17.27 22.61 -9.47
C LYS A 308 -15.87 22.47 -8.87
N THR A 309 -15.73 22.62 -7.55
CA THR A 309 -14.47 22.32 -6.86
C THR A 309 -14.43 20.91 -6.26
N ASN A 310 -15.49 20.13 -6.43
CA ASN A 310 -15.66 18.78 -5.89
C ASN A 310 -14.70 17.72 -6.44
N MET A 311 -14.18 17.93 -7.65
CA MET A 311 -13.16 17.08 -8.29
C MET A 311 -11.78 17.75 -8.38
N GLU A 312 -11.60 18.89 -7.71
CA GLU A 312 -10.34 19.63 -7.66
C GLU A 312 -9.73 19.52 -6.28
N ARG A 313 -8.43 19.23 -6.18
CA ARG A 313 -7.68 18.98 -4.93
C ARG A 313 -8.05 19.93 -3.79
N ARG A 314 -8.15 21.22 -4.12
CA ARG A 314 -8.47 22.30 -3.19
C ARG A 314 -9.84 22.14 -2.51
N GLY A 315 -10.82 21.51 -3.16
CA GLY A 315 -12.17 21.29 -2.63
C GLY A 315 -12.17 20.32 -1.45
N PRO A 316 -11.80 19.03 -1.64
CA PRO A 316 -11.64 18.08 -0.52
C PRO A 316 -10.67 18.60 0.54
N MET A 317 -9.54 19.20 0.17
CA MET A 317 -8.61 19.79 1.15
C MET A 317 -9.27 20.86 2.02
N ALA A 318 -10.07 21.77 1.43
CA ALA A 318 -10.80 22.78 2.18
C ALA A 318 -11.84 22.16 3.11
N ALA A 319 -12.58 21.15 2.64
CA ALA A 319 -13.56 20.43 3.45
C ALA A 319 -12.93 19.81 4.70
N HIS A 320 -11.85 19.05 4.52
CA HIS A 320 -11.12 18.41 5.62
C HIS A 320 -10.48 19.42 6.57
N THR A 321 -9.86 20.49 6.03
CA THR A 321 -9.22 21.54 6.84
C THR A 321 -10.23 22.28 7.71
N ALA A 322 -11.38 22.63 7.14
CA ALA A 322 -12.44 23.31 7.89
C ALA A 322 -13.03 22.40 8.97
N PHE A 323 -13.26 21.11 8.67
CA PHE A 323 -13.83 20.18 9.62
C PHE A 323 -12.93 19.89 10.83
N ASP A 324 -11.60 19.88 10.64
CA ASP A 324 -10.63 19.70 11.72
C ASP A 324 -10.68 20.82 12.78
N VAL A 325 -11.33 21.96 12.51
CA VAL A 325 -11.59 23.00 13.53
C VAL A 325 -12.39 22.45 14.71
N ILE A 326 -13.40 21.62 14.43
CA ILE A 326 -14.22 21.01 15.49
C ILE A 326 -13.40 19.98 16.26
N THR A 327 -12.69 19.10 15.54
CA THR A 327 -11.82 18.10 16.16
C THR A 327 -10.76 18.77 17.03
N GLN A 328 -10.15 19.85 16.55
CA GLN A 328 -9.14 20.60 17.30
C GLN A 328 -9.72 21.21 18.59
N GLU A 329 -10.92 21.82 18.54
CA GLU A 329 -11.56 22.32 19.76
C GLU A 329 -11.80 21.21 20.78
N ILE A 330 -12.16 20.00 20.33
CA ILE A 330 -12.28 18.82 21.19
C ILE A 330 -10.91 18.39 21.74
N ARG A 331 -9.85 18.39 20.91
CA ARG A 331 -8.47 18.06 21.34
C ARG A 331 -7.98 18.98 22.46
N GLU A 332 -8.26 20.29 22.36
CA GLU A 332 -7.87 21.24 23.41
C GLU A 332 -8.54 20.95 24.76
N VAL A 333 -9.80 20.53 24.76
CA VAL A 333 -10.48 20.07 25.98
C VAL A 333 -9.88 18.76 26.49
N MET A 334 -9.56 17.82 25.59
CA MET A 334 -8.98 16.53 25.97
C MET A 334 -7.63 16.65 26.69
N LYS A 335 -6.82 17.65 26.33
CA LYS A 335 -5.53 17.93 26.98
C LYS A 335 -5.66 18.25 28.47
N GLU A 336 -6.79 18.84 28.87
CA GLU A 336 -7.07 19.25 30.26
C GLU A 336 -7.84 18.18 31.06
N LEU A 337 -8.18 17.03 30.46
CA LEU A 337 -8.91 15.97 31.15
C LEU A 337 -8.12 15.37 32.33
N ASP A 338 -8.83 15.04 33.40
CA ASP A 338 -8.25 14.35 34.55
C ASP A 338 -8.03 12.86 34.23
N ASP A 339 -6.86 12.33 34.57
CA ASP A 339 -6.49 10.93 34.35
C ASP A 339 -7.41 9.92 35.10
N SER A 340 -8.18 10.36 36.10
CA SER A 340 -9.19 9.52 36.77
C SER A 340 -10.36 9.12 35.87
N LEU A 341 -10.54 9.78 34.71
CA LEU A 341 -11.53 9.41 33.69
C LEU A 341 -11.02 8.37 32.69
N VAL A 342 -9.74 7.99 32.76
CA VAL A 342 -9.15 6.97 31.88
C VAL A 342 -9.82 5.62 32.16
N ALA A 343 -10.49 5.08 31.15
CA ALA A 343 -11.17 3.79 31.22
C ALA A 343 -10.21 2.63 30.93
N GLU A 344 -9.26 2.84 30.01
CA GLU A 344 -8.28 1.84 29.59
C GLU A 344 -6.95 2.51 29.24
N THR A 345 -5.84 1.80 29.45
CA THR A 345 -4.52 2.19 28.98
C THR A 345 -3.94 1.08 28.13
N GLN A 346 -3.64 1.38 26.87
CA GLN A 346 -3.05 0.46 25.91
C GLN A 346 -1.57 0.84 25.68
N GLU A 347 -0.67 -0.10 25.88
CA GLU A 347 0.76 0.08 25.56
C GLU A 347 1.10 -0.63 24.24
N LEU A 348 1.63 0.12 23.28
CA LEU A 348 2.10 -0.37 21.99
C LEU A 348 3.63 -0.30 21.96
N LYS A 349 4.27 -1.39 21.53
CA LYS A 349 5.73 -1.50 21.50
C LYS A 349 6.21 -1.82 20.10
N GLN A 350 7.23 -1.10 19.65
CA GLN A 350 8.02 -1.53 18.52
C GLN A 350 9.19 -2.35 19.04
N VAL A 351 9.22 -3.63 18.66
CA VAL A 351 10.26 -4.58 19.05
C VAL A 351 11.07 -4.93 17.82
N ARG A 352 12.39 -4.79 17.91
CA ARG A 352 13.33 -5.34 16.93
C ARG A 352 13.78 -6.71 17.37
N ARG A 353 13.82 -7.64 16.43
CA ARG A 353 14.13 -9.06 16.69
C ARG A 353 15.35 -9.52 15.90
N PRO A 354 16.58 -9.24 16.40
CA PRO A 354 17.80 -9.70 15.74
C PRO A 354 17.77 -11.22 15.49
N GLY A 355 18.11 -11.63 14.27
CA GLY A 355 18.09 -13.04 13.86
C GLY A 355 16.74 -13.55 13.35
N LYS A 356 15.67 -12.76 13.42
CA LYS A 356 14.41 -13.02 12.70
C LYS A 356 14.43 -12.40 11.30
N LYS A 357 13.56 -12.90 10.42
CA LYS A 357 13.39 -12.37 9.07
C LYS A 357 12.87 -10.95 9.13
N LYS A 358 13.61 -10.01 8.55
CA LYS A 358 13.29 -8.59 8.56
C LYS A 358 12.33 -8.26 7.44
N VAL A 359 11.20 -7.64 7.78
CA VAL A 359 10.15 -7.34 6.82
C VAL A 359 9.78 -5.85 6.83
N VAL A 360 9.31 -5.35 5.69
CA VAL A 360 8.81 -3.97 5.52
C VAL A 360 7.43 -3.98 4.88
N ILE A 361 6.59 -3.03 5.27
CA ILE A 361 5.32 -2.77 4.60
C ILE A 361 5.49 -1.55 3.71
N VAL A 362 5.28 -1.71 2.41
CA VAL A 362 5.15 -0.59 1.46
C VAL A 362 3.66 -0.35 1.25
N LYS A 363 3.17 0.81 1.66
CA LYS A 363 1.76 1.19 1.55
C LYS A 363 1.62 2.31 0.54
N GLU A 364 1.10 1.96 -0.62
CA GLU A 364 0.70 2.92 -1.62
C GLU A 364 -0.57 3.62 -1.16
N ILE A 365 -0.52 4.95 -1.15
CA ILE A 365 -1.59 5.83 -0.71
C ILE A 365 -1.95 6.80 -1.83
N MET A 366 -3.16 7.37 -1.75
CA MET A 366 -3.60 8.31 -2.77
C MET A 366 -2.65 9.50 -2.96
N GLY A 367 -2.33 9.78 -4.23
CA GLY A 367 -1.37 10.80 -4.64
C GLY A 367 -1.47 11.20 -6.11
N GLN A 368 -2.63 10.96 -6.74
CA GLN A 368 -2.84 11.24 -8.17
C GLN A 368 -2.98 12.74 -8.46
N GLY A 369 -3.32 13.55 -7.46
CA GLY A 369 -3.85 14.88 -7.72
C GLY A 369 -5.28 14.78 -8.28
N ALA A 370 -5.78 15.87 -8.87
CA ALA A 370 -7.22 16.12 -8.94
C ALA A 370 -7.81 16.04 -7.52
N MET A 371 -8.82 15.25 -7.23
CA MET A 371 -9.39 15.12 -5.87
C MET A 371 -8.59 14.23 -4.91
N HIS A 372 -7.62 13.44 -5.39
CA HIS A 372 -6.94 12.42 -4.57
C HIS A 372 -5.65 12.94 -3.96
N ASP A 373 -5.57 12.95 -2.64
CA ASP A 373 -4.35 13.23 -1.89
C ASP A 373 -4.48 12.63 -0.48
N ASN A 374 -3.38 12.47 0.23
CA ASN A 374 -3.38 12.13 1.65
C ASN A 374 -2.37 13.03 2.36
N PHE A 375 -2.70 13.43 3.58
CA PHE A 375 -1.84 14.26 4.41
C PHE A 375 -1.02 13.37 5.34
N ILE A 376 0.28 13.63 5.38
CA ILE A 376 1.28 12.80 6.04
C ILE A 376 1.92 13.61 7.18
N LEU A 377 2.10 12.95 8.32
CA LEU A 377 2.77 13.43 9.53
C LEU A 377 2.21 14.78 10.04
N PRO A 378 0.91 14.86 10.39
CA PRO A 378 0.38 15.97 11.15
C PRO A 378 1.00 16.06 12.55
N VAL A 379 0.83 17.21 13.22
CA VAL A 379 1.26 17.39 14.62
C VAL A 379 0.39 16.57 15.57
N GLU A 380 -0.93 16.60 15.36
CA GLU A 380 -1.90 15.82 16.13
C GLU A 380 -2.31 14.58 15.33
N PRO A 381 -2.70 13.46 15.99
CA PRO A 381 -3.21 12.28 15.32
C PRO A 381 -4.33 12.63 14.34
N VAL A 382 -4.16 12.26 13.07
CA VAL A 382 -5.15 12.52 12.01
C VAL A 382 -5.49 14.03 11.91
N GLY A 383 -4.56 14.91 12.27
CA GLY A 383 -4.75 16.36 12.17
C GLY A 383 -4.47 16.91 10.78
N ILE A 384 -4.70 18.22 10.61
CA ILE A 384 -4.30 18.96 9.41
C ILE A 384 -3.04 19.79 9.66
N LEU A 385 -2.91 20.37 10.86
CA LEU A 385 -1.80 21.24 11.20
C LEU A 385 -0.46 20.49 11.10
N GLY A 386 0.50 21.10 10.38
CA GLY A 386 1.85 20.59 10.21
C GLY A 386 1.99 19.48 9.16
N ALA A 387 0.89 18.87 8.72
CA ALA A 387 0.93 17.80 7.73
C ALA A 387 1.48 18.28 6.38
N ARG A 388 1.94 17.33 5.58
CA ARG A 388 2.30 17.54 4.19
C ARG A 388 1.46 16.65 3.30
N ALA A 389 0.90 17.25 2.27
CA ALA A 389 0.29 16.50 1.20
C ALA A 389 1.29 15.60 0.49
N ASN A 390 0.87 14.38 0.20
CA ASN A 390 1.66 13.38 -0.49
C ASN A 390 2.10 13.85 -1.89
N VAL A 391 1.19 14.49 -2.62
CA VAL A 391 1.48 15.07 -3.94
C VAL A 391 2.59 16.13 -3.86
N ASP A 392 2.56 16.98 -2.84
CA ASP A 392 3.53 18.07 -2.69
C ASP A 392 4.92 17.56 -2.26
N LEU A 393 4.99 16.36 -1.68
CA LEU A 393 6.25 15.63 -1.45
C LEU A 393 6.77 14.95 -2.73
N GLY A 394 6.05 15.05 -3.84
CA GLY A 394 6.38 14.41 -5.11
C GLY A 394 6.04 12.92 -5.14
N ASN A 395 5.15 12.46 -4.27
CA ASN A 395 4.74 11.05 -4.13
C ASN A 395 5.89 10.08 -3.81
N VAL A 396 7.06 10.60 -3.42
CA VAL A 396 8.25 9.77 -3.16
C VAL A 396 8.09 8.99 -1.84
N PRO A 397 8.83 7.88 -1.66
CA PRO A 397 8.75 7.08 -0.44
C PRO A 397 9.02 7.88 0.84
N VAL A 398 8.09 7.83 1.80
CA VAL A 398 8.21 8.38 3.16
C VAL A 398 8.24 7.22 4.15
N CYS A 399 9.38 7.05 4.82
CA CYS A 399 9.57 5.97 5.79
C CYS A 399 9.12 6.43 7.17
N VAL A 400 8.28 5.65 7.83
CA VAL A 400 7.78 5.89 9.19
C VAL A 400 7.89 4.63 10.03
N SER A 401 7.87 4.80 11.35
CA SER A 401 7.75 3.69 12.29
C SER A 401 6.33 3.10 12.28
N PRO A 402 6.17 1.82 12.63
CA PRO A 402 4.85 1.21 12.86
C PRO A 402 4.02 1.98 13.89
N LEU A 403 4.67 2.56 14.91
CA LEU A 403 3.99 3.31 15.94
C LEU A 403 3.46 4.65 15.44
N GLU A 404 4.15 5.35 14.52
CA GLU A 404 3.61 6.56 13.88
C GLU A 404 2.33 6.26 13.09
N VAL A 405 2.29 5.13 12.37
CA VAL A 405 1.08 4.69 11.64
C VAL A 405 -0.07 4.50 12.62
N LEU A 406 0.15 3.72 13.67
CA LEU A 406 -0.84 3.50 14.70
C LEU A 406 -1.18 4.81 15.43
N ASP A 407 -0.28 5.79 15.53
CA ASP A 407 -0.58 7.07 16.17
C ASP A 407 -1.20 8.12 15.24
N GLY A 408 -1.67 7.72 14.05
CA GLY A 408 -2.43 8.59 13.16
C GLY A 408 -1.57 9.52 12.31
N CYS A 409 -0.42 9.04 11.82
CA CYS A 409 0.44 9.82 10.92
C CYS A 409 -0.14 10.04 9.52
N ILE A 410 -1.30 9.47 9.20
CA ILE A 410 -2.03 9.71 7.95
C ILE A 410 -3.39 10.32 8.27
N HIS A 411 -3.67 11.46 7.66
CA HIS A 411 -5.01 11.98 7.49
C HIS A 411 -5.42 11.71 6.03
N ALA A 412 -6.41 10.86 5.85
CA ALA A 412 -6.85 10.43 4.54
C ALA A 412 -7.77 11.49 3.90
N LEU A 413 -7.56 11.80 2.63
CA LEU A 413 -8.53 12.51 1.80
C LEU A 413 -8.94 11.58 0.63
N THR A 414 -9.01 10.28 0.91
CA THR A 414 -9.22 9.23 -0.09
C THR A 414 -10.57 9.39 -0.79
N CYS A 415 -10.47 9.73 -2.07
CA CYS A 415 -11.57 10.00 -2.97
C CYS A 415 -11.77 8.88 -4.00
N ILE A 416 -11.79 7.60 -3.57
CA ILE A 416 -11.94 6.41 -4.44
C ILE A 416 -13.27 5.67 -4.21
N GLY A 417 -13.47 4.55 -4.91
CA GLY A 417 -14.62 3.66 -4.69
C GLY A 417 -14.86 3.34 -3.21
N PRO A 418 -16.06 3.64 -2.65
CA PRO A 418 -16.41 3.45 -1.25
C PRO A 418 -16.01 2.11 -0.63
N ALA A 419 -16.18 0.98 -1.32
CA ALA A 419 -15.87 -0.32 -0.72
C ALA A 419 -14.39 -0.52 -0.45
N SER A 420 -13.53 0.13 -1.23
CA SER A 420 -12.07 0.05 -1.13
C SER A 420 -11.43 1.27 -0.45
N LYS A 421 -12.24 2.20 0.06
CA LYS A 421 -11.79 3.46 0.65
C LYS A 421 -11.16 3.25 2.02
N GLU A 422 -9.86 3.49 2.14
CA GLU A 422 -9.14 3.50 3.42
C GLU A 422 -9.16 4.93 4.00
N MET A 423 -10.07 5.15 4.94
CA MET A 423 -10.23 6.41 5.66
C MET A 423 -9.15 6.56 6.73
N SER A 424 -9.03 7.73 7.35
CA SER A 424 -8.03 8.01 8.37
C SER A 424 -8.02 6.98 9.50
N ARG A 425 -9.22 6.50 9.88
CA ARG A 425 -9.37 5.44 10.88
C ARG A 425 -8.75 4.10 10.47
N HIS A 426 -8.71 3.78 9.18
CA HIS A 426 -8.07 2.57 8.68
C HIS A 426 -6.58 2.58 9.05
N TYR A 427 -5.87 3.68 8.79
CA TYR A 427 -4.45 3.82 9.13
C TYR A 427 -4.21 3.79 10.64
N TRP A 428 -5.10 4.39 11.44
CA TRP A 428 -5.07 4.30 12.91
C TRP A 428 -5.25 2.87 13.44
N ARG A 429 -5.93 2.02 12.67
CA ARG A 429 -6.26 0.61 12.97
C ARG A 429 -5.58 -0.36 12.00
N GLU A 430 -4.43 0.01 11.44
CA GLU A 430 -3.83 -0.69 10.29
C GLU A 430 -3.62 -2.20 10.61
N PRO A 431 -4.39 -3.12 9.99
CA PRO A 431 -4.38 -4.52 10.37
C PRO A 431 -3.07 -5.25 10.08
N LEU A 432 -2.42 -4.95 8.95
CA LEU A 432 -1.15 -5.57 8.56
C LEU A 432 -0.01 -5.10 9.46
N VAL A 433 0.01 -3.83 9.86
CA VAL A 433 0.96 -3.31 10.85
C VAL A 433 0.75 -4.02 12.18
N LEU A 434 -0.49 -4.12 12.66
CA LEU A 434 -0.80 -4.80 13.92
C LEU A 434 -0.40 -6.28 13.90
N GLU A 435 -0.71 -6.99 12.81
CA GLU A 435 -0.37 -8.41 12.66
C GLU A 435 1.14 -8.62 12.61
N ALA A 436 1.86 -7.89 11.74
CA ALA A 436 3.31 -8.03 11.60
C ALA A 436 4.10 -7.53 12.82
N LEU A 437 3.60 -6.54 13.56
CA LEU A 437 4.25 -6.01 14.77
C LEU A 437 4.19 -7.00 15.93
N HIS A 438 3.07 -7.69 16.08
CA HIS A 438 2.82 -8.66 17.15
C HIS A 438 3.30 -10.07 16.83
N ASP A 439 3.60 -10.38 15.57
CA ASP A 439 4.14 -11.68 15.20
C ASP A 439 5.61 -11.85 15.65
N PRO A 440 5.93 -12.89 16.45
CA PRO A 440 7.27 -13.10 17.00
C PRO A 440 8.26 -13.74 16.00
N GLU A 441 7.81 -14.15 14.82
CA GLU A 441 8.64 -14.82 13.81
C GLU A 441 9.25 -13.84 12.80
N VAL A 442 8.73 -12.61 12.74
CA VAL A 442 9.23 -11.55 11.86
C VAL A 442 9.72 -10.32 12.64
N ASP A 443 10.63 -9.58 12.02
CA ASP A 443 11.14 -8.30 12.50
C ASP A 443 10.61 -7.18 11.60
N LEU A 444 9.43 -6.62 11.95
CA LEU A 444 8.86 -5.48 11.22
C LEU A 444 9.74 -4.24 11.41
N CYS A 445 10.47 -3.85 10.36
CA CYS A 445 11.44 -2.76 10.46
C CYS A 445 10.84 -1.37 10.32
N GLY A 446 9.72 -1.24 9.59
CA GLY A 446 9.08 0.05 9.31
C GLY A 446 7.96 -0.06 8.28
N VAL A 447 7.32 1.08 8.02
CA VAL A 447 6.32 1.25 6.96
C VAL A 447 6.82 2.33 6.01
N VAL A 448 6.65 2.11 4.71
CA VAL A 448 7.04 3.02 3.65
C VAL A 448 5.77 3.46 2.93
N PHE A 449 5.32 4.68 3.19
CA PHE A 449 4.25 5.29 2.42
C PHE A 449 4.78 5.77 1.08
N VAL A 450 4.03 5.56 0.01
CA VAL A 450 4.38 6.02 -1.33
C VAL A 450 3.11 6.47 -2.04
N GLY A 451 3.19 7.57 -2.79
CA GLY A 451 2.04 8.05 -3.55
C GLY A 451 1.87 7.34 -4.88
N SER A 452 0.69 7.50 -5.46
CA SER A 452 0.30 6.99 -6.78
C SER A 452 0.18 8.15 -7.79
N PRO A 453 1.26 8.59 -8.46
CA PRO A 453 1.19 9.71 -9.40
C PRO A 453 0.19 9.48 -10.54
N GLN A 454 -0.39 10.57 -11.08
CA GLN A 454 -1.25 10.46 -12.26
C GLN A 454 -0.44 10.18 -13.54
N ILE A 455 0.76 10.74 -13.64
CA ILE A 455 1.58 10.69 -14.86
C ILE A 455 2.42 9.41 -14.88
N ASN A 456 2.28 8.59 -15.93
CA ASN A 456 2.97 7.30 -16.03
C ASN A 456 4.50 7.37 -15.84
N ALA A 457 5.17 8.40 -16.37
CA ALA A 457 6.62 8.55 -16.18
C ALA A 457 7.00 8.74 -14.69
N GLU A 458 6.15 9.40 -13.92
CA GLU A 458 6.33 9.60 -12.48
C GLU A 458 6.06 8.31 -11.70
N LYS A 459 5.06 7.51 -12.11
CA LYS A 459 4.78 6.18 -11.54
C LYS A 459 6.03 5.31 -11.51
N PHE A 460 6.72 5.19 -12.65
CA PHE A 460 7.96 4.40 -12.75
C PHE A 460 9.14 5.03 -12.02
N TYR A 461 9.23 6.37 -12.00
CA TYR A 461 10.26 7.08 -11.23
C TYR A 461 10.13 6.79 -9.73
N VAL A 462 8.92 6.95 -9.18
CA VAL A 462 8.58 6.71 -7.78
C VAL A 462 8.80 5.24 -7.43
N SER A 463 8.30 4.31 -8.25
CA SER A 463 8.51 2.86 -8.05
C SER A 463 9.99 2.49 -7.99
N LYS A 464 10.84 3.09 -8.84
CA LYS A 464 12.29 2.87 -8.78
C LYS A 464 12.91 3.39 -7.48
N ARG A 465 12.36 4.46 -6.89
CA ARG A 465 12.78 4.92 -5.55
C ARG A 465 12.35 3.93 -4.47
N VAL A 466 11.13 3.39 -4.53
CA VAL A 466 10.65 2.33 -3.62
C VAL A 466 11.62 1.15 -3.62
N GLY A 467 11.97 0.62 -4.80
CA GLY A 467 12.92 -0.48 -4.91
C GLY A 467 14.27 -0.18 -4.24
N HIS A 468 14.87 0.99 -4.51
CA HIS A 468 16.13 1.36 -3.83
C HIS A 468 15.96 1.56 -2.33
N THR A 469 14.84 2.13 -1.87
CA THR A 469 14.56 2.29 -0.43
C THR A 469 14.53 0.93 0.25
N VAL A 470 13.82 -0.04 -0.33
CA VAL A 470 13.72 -1.40 0.21
C VAL A 470 15.07 -2.12 0.17
N GLU A 471 15.84 -1.98 -0.90
CA GLU A 471 17.21 -2.52 -1.02
C GLU A 471 18.14 -1.94 0.05
N MET A 472 18.10 -0.62 0.27
CA MET A 472 18.90 0.03 1.31
C MET A 472 18.47 -0.37 2.73
N MET A 473 17.23 -0.80 2.91
CA MET A 473 16.75 -1.33 4.18
C MET A 473 17.27 -2.74 4.45
N ASP A 474 17.82 -3.47 3.47
CA ASP A 474 18.35 -4.84 3.65
C ASP A 474 17.31 -5.75 4.33
N VAL A 475 16.15 -5.89 3.69
CA VAL A 475 15.01 -6.69 4.20
C VAL A 475 14.97 -8.06 3.53
N ASP A 476 14.46 -9.05 4.25
CA ASP A 476 14.25 -10.40 3.75
C ASP A 476 12.94 -10.57 2.97
N GLY A 477 11.96 -9.68 3.18
CA GLY A 477 10.65 -9.74 2.55
C GLY A 477 9.90 -8.42 2.64
N ALA A 478 8.96 -8.21 1.73
CA ALA A 478 8.15 -6.99 1.69
C ALA A 478 6.66 -7.29 1.48
N PHE A 479 5.83 -6.41 2.02
CA PHE A 479 4.44 -6.28 1.59
C PHE A 479 4.32 -5.06 0.69
N VAL A 480 3.44 -5.13 -0.32
CA VAL A 480 2.97 -3.95 -1.04
C VAL A 480 1.45 -3.95 -0.94
N THR A 481 0.86 -2.88 -0.44
CA THR A 481 -0.59 -2.72 -0.37
C THR A 481 -1.02 -1.43 -1.04
N THR A 482 -2.20 -1.40 -1.68
CA THR A 482 -2.80 -0.20 -2.26
C THR A 482 -4.28 -0.13 -1.92
N GLU A 483 -4.78 1.09 -1.68
CA GLU A 483 -6.21 1.38 -1.59
C GLU A 483 -6.82 1.58 -2.99
N GLY A 484 -8.11 1.30 -3.15
CA GLY A 484 -8.76 1.48 -4.45
C GLY A 484 -8.43 0.43 -5.52
N PHE A 485 -8.79 0.76 -6.77
CA PHE A 485 -8.52 -0.05 -7.95
C PHE A 485 -8.45 0.80 -9.22
N GLY A 486 -7.78 0.30 -10.26
CA GLY A 486 -7.68 0.96 -11.57
C GLY A 486 -6.31 1.61 -11.80
N ASN A 487 -6.24 2.93 -12.00
CA ASN A 487 -5.01 3.61 -12.43
C ASN A 487 -3.83 3.46 -11.44
N ASN A 488 -4.11 3.31 -10.15
CA ASN A 488 -3.12 3.08 -9.11
C ASN A 488 -2.55 1.65 -9.16
N HIS A 489 -3.23 0.68 -9.78
CA HIS A 489 -2.69 -0.68 -9.96
C HIS A 489 -1.43 -0.75 -10.83
N ILE A 490 -1.19 0.27 -11.66
CA ILE A 490 0.06 0.40 -12.42
C ILE A 490 1.24 0.69 -11.48
N ASP A 491 1.06 1.58 -10.50
CA ASP A 491 2.06 1.88 -9.48
C ASP A 491 2.31 0.64 -8.63
N PHE A 492 1.24 0.04 -8.12
CA PHE A 492 1.26 -1.15 -7.29
C PHE A 492 2.03 -2.30 -7.95
N ALA A 493 1.71 -2.61 -9.20
CA ALA A 493 2.42 -3.63 -9.98
C ALA A 493 3.90 -3.26 -10.15
N SER A 494 4.20 -2.00 -10.44
CA SER A 494 5.58 -1.52 -10.61
C SER A 494 6.38 -1.50 -9.29
N HIS A 495 5.74 -1.23 -8.15
CA HIS A 495 6.35 -1.33 -6.84
C HIS A 495 6.78 -2.77 -6.55
N ILE A 496 5.89 -3.74 -6.79
CA ILE A 496 6.19 -5.17 -6.66
C ILE A 496 7.33 -5.58 -7.59
N GLU A 497 7.29 -5.15 -8.86
CA GLU A 497 8.35 -5.42 -9.83
C GLU A 497 9.69 -4.88 -9.35
N GLN A 498 9.74 -3.61 -8.93
CA GLN A 498 10.98 -2.98 -8.52
C GLN A 498 11.58 -3.67 -7.29
N ILE A 499 10.76 -4.06 -6.31
CA ILE A 499 11.26 -4.80 -5.15
C ILE A 499 11.72 -6.21 -5.56
N GLY A 500 10.93 -6.93 -6.36
CA GLY A 500 11.24 -8.28 -6.83
C GLY A 500 12.52 -8.35 -7.67
N MET A 501 12.80 -7.34 -8.51
CA MET A 501 14.05 -7.22 -9.27
C MET A 501 15.32 -7.18 -8.39
N ARG A 502 15.18 -6.87 -7.10
CA ARG A 502 16.27 -6.84 -6.12
C ARG A 502 16.37 -8.14 -5.31
N GLY A 503 15.61 -9.17 -5.69
CA GLY A 503 15.64 -10.48 -5.05
C GLY A 503 14.89 -10.56 -3.72
N VAL A 504 14.06 -9.58 -3.40
CA VAL A 504 13.22 -9.57 -2.20
C VAL A 504 11.84 -10.16 -2.53
N PRO A 505 11.40 -11.25 -1.88
CA PRO A 505 10.03 -11.77 -1.99
C PRO A 505 8.99 -10.72 -1.58
N VAL A 506 7.91 -10.60 -2.35
CA VAL A 506 6.88 -9.58 -2.15
C VAL A 506 5.50 -10.19 -2.14
N VAL A 507 4.70 -9.86 -1.13
CA VAL A 507 3.25 -10.14 -1.12
C VAL A 507 2.50 -8.86 -1.45
N GLY A 508 1.75 -8.88 -2.57
CA GLY A 508 0.85 -7.81 -2.96
C GLY A 508 -0.53 -7.96 -2.32
N MET A 509 -1.11 -6.85 -1.84
CA MET A 509 -2.45 -6.80 -1.27
C MET A 509 -3.26 -5.69 -1.92
N SER A 510 -4.42 -6.03 -2.47
CA SER A 510 -5.33 -5.04 -3.06
C SER A 510 -6.73 -5.62 -3.17
N TYR A 511 -7.73 -4.75 -3.27
CA TYR A 511 -8.98 -5.14 -3.87
C TYR A 511 -8.76 -5.40 -5.38
N CYS A 512 -9.00 -6.63 -5.83
CA CYS A 512 -8.90 -7.01 -7.24
C CYS A 512 -10.23 -7.57 -7.74
N ALA A 513 -10.71 -8.67 -7.14
CA ALA A 513 -11.96 -9.32 -7.49
C ALA A 513 -12.19 -9.49 -9.01
N VAL A 514 -13.42 -9.31 -9.50
CA VAL A 514 -13.72 -9.41 -10.95
C VAL A 514 -13.07 -8.27 -11.74
N GLN A 515 -12.77 -7.14 -11.10
CA GLN A 515 -12.03 -6.01 -11.69
C GLN A 515 -10.53 -6.31 -11.82
N GLY A 516 -10.05 -7.42 -11.24
CA GLY A 516 -8.64 -7.81 -11.19
C GLY A 516 -8.02 -8.05 -12.56
N ALA A 517 -8.84 -8.32 -13.59
CA ALA A 517 -8.39 -8.37 -14.99
C ALA A 517 -7.83 -7.03 -15.49
N LEU A 518 -8.09 -5.92 -14.80
CA LEU A 518 -7.50 -4.61 -15.08
C LEU A 518 -6.10 -4.43 -14.45
N VAL A 519 -5.66 -5.35 -13.60
CA VAL A 519 -4.33 -5.31 -12.96
C VAL A 519 -3.29 -5.86 -13.92
N VAL A 520 -2.32 -5.03 -14.30
CA VAL A 520 -1.21 -5.45 -15.17
C VAL A 520 -0.26 -6.34 -14.37
N GLY A 521 -0.26 -7.65 -14.64
CA GLY A 521 0.62 -8.61 -13.99
C GLY A 521 2.04 -8.56 -14.53
N ASN A 522 3.05 -8.64 -13.64
CA ASN A 522 4.44 -8.92 -13.99
C ASN A 522 4.92 -10.19 -13.29
N LYS A 523 6.09 -10.71 -13.70
CA LYS A 523 6.61 -12.01 -13.21
C LYS A 523 6.88 -12.06 -11.69
N TYR A 524 6.94 -10.91 -11.01
CA TYR A 524 7.16 -10.83 -9.55
C TYR A 524 5.85 -10.77 -8.77
N MET A 525 4.70 -10.61 -9.42
CA MET A 525 3.38 -10.62 -8.78
C MET A 525 2.87 -12.05 -8.53
N THR A 526 3.74 -12.89 -7.96
CA THR A 526 3.47 -14.29 -7.68
C THR A 526 2.57 -14.47 -6.45
N TYR A 527 2.77 -13.63 -5.43
CA TYR A 527 2.10 -13.73 -4.15
C TYR A 527 1.12 -12.58 -3.99
N MET A 528 -0.17 -12.90 -4.08
CA MET A 528 -1.25 -11.91 -4.12
C MET A 528 -2.35 -12.28 -3.13
N VAL A 529 -2.79 -11.30 -2.35
CA VAL A 529 -3.92 -11.40 -1.42
C VAL A 529 -5.02 -10.43 -1.87
N ASP A 530 -6.13 -10.97 -2.34
CA ASP A 530 -7.31 -10.18 -2.71
C ASP A 530 -8.10 -9.75 -1.47
N ASN A 531 -8.31 -8.45 -1.30
CA ASN A 531 -9.07 -7.85 -0.21
C ASN A 531 -10.60 -7.93 -0.40
N ASN A 532 -11.09 -8.56 -1.47
CA ASN A 532 -12.53 -8.68 -1.71
C ASN A 532 -13.27 -9.43 -0.59
N LYS A 533 -14.36 -8.81 -0.09
CA LYS A 533 -15.37 -9.47 0.75
C LYS A 533 -16.73 -9.49 0.07
N SER A 534 -16.94 -8.67 -0.96
CA SER A 534 -18.20 -8.65 -1.71
C SER A 534 -18.51 -10.05 -2.25
N GLU A 535 -19.74 -10.50 -2.06
CA GLU A 535 -20.20 -11.81 -2.54
C GLU A 535 -20.08 -11.92 -4.07
N SER A 536 -20.44 -10.85 -4.77
CA SER A 536 -20.37 -10.76 -6.23
C SER A 536 -18.97 -10.41 -6.76
N GLY A 537 -18.01 -10.12 -5.86
CA GLY A 537 -16.67 -9.73 -6.24
C GLY A 537 -16.60 -8.35 -6.90
N ILE A 538 -17.44 -7.40 -6.47
CA ILE A 538 -17.56 -6.08 -7.12
C ILE A 538 -17.33 -4.91 -6.15
N GLU A 539 -17.10 -3.73 -6.74
CA GLU A 539 -17.31 -2.48 -6.03
C GLU A 539 -18.83 -2.29 -5.86
N ASN A 540 -19.33 -2.58 -4.66
CA ASN A 540 -20.73 -2.52 -4.27
C ASN A 540 -21.17 -1.18 -3.65
N GLU A 541 -20.27 -0.19 -3.59
CA GLU A 541 -20.43 1.14 -3.00
C GLU A 541 -20.77 1.15 -1.50
N VAL A 542 -20.67 -0.01 -0.83
CA VAL A 542 -20.83 -0.11 0.62
C VAL A 542 -19.49 0.22 1.28
N LEU A 543 -19.48 1.30 2.06
CA LEU A 543 -18.26 1.87 2.65
C LEU A 543 -17.43 0.82 3.39
N GLY A 544 -16.17 0.69 2.96
CA GLY A 544 -15.15 -0.16 3.60
C GLY A 544 -15.31 -1.66 3.37
N CYS A 545 -16.28 -2.13 2.57
CA CYS A 545 -16.55 -3.55 2.39
C CYS A 545 -15.33 -4.38 1.98
N ASN A 546 -14.55 -3.88 1.02
CA ASN A 546 -13.40 -4.52 0.41
C ASN A 546 -12.05 -3.94 0.87
N THR A 547 -12.03 -3.22 2.00
CA THR A 547 -10.78 -2.75 2.61
C THR A 547 -10.00 -3.88 3.26
N LEU A 548 -8.69 -3.70 3.42
CA LEU A 548 -7.82 -4.62 4.16
C LEU A 548 -8.35 -4.80 5.59
N CYS A 549 -8.51 -6.05 6.03
CA CYS A 549 -8.94 -6.44 7.36
C CYS A 549 -7.94 -7.45 7.96
N GLU A 550 -8.11 -7.78 9.24
CA GLU A 550 -7.25 -8.74 9.95
C GLU A 550 -7.15 -10.09 9.23
N GLU A 551 -8.25 -10.61 8.67
CA GLU A 551 -8.25 -11.84 7.88
C GLU A 551 -7.31 -11.77 6.65
N ASP A 552 -7.09 -10.61 6.05
CA ASP A 552 -6.17 -10.45 4.93
C ASP A 552 -4.73 -10.32 5.40
N ALA A 553 -4.52 -9.59 6.50
CA ALA A 553 -3.21 -9.43 7.12
C ALA A 553 -2.63 -10.79 7.55
N ILE A 554 -3.45 -11.64 8.17
CA ILE A 554 -3.06 -13.01 8.55
C ILE A 554 -2.65 -13.82 7.31
N ARG A 555 -3.46 -13.76 6.24
CA ARG A 555 -3.16 -14.47 4.98
C ARG A 555 -1.88 -13.95 4.34
N ALA A 556 -1.68 -12.64 4.31
CA ALA A 556 -0.50 -12.03 3.72
C ALA A 556 0.76 -12.39 4.51
N LEU A 557 0.71 -12.32 5.84
CA LEU A 557 1.86 -12.67 6.67
C LEU A 557 2.24 -14.15 6.54
N ALA A 558 1.25 -15.05 6.53
CA ALA A 558 1.49 -16.46 6.27
C ALA A 558 2.11 -16.69 4.88
N MET A 559 1.57 -16.03 3.85
CA MET A 559 2.10 -16.12 2.48
C MET A 559 3.52 -15.58 2.36
N LEU A 560 3.86 -14.48 3.05
CA LEU A 560 5.21 -13.93 3.03
C LEU A 560 6.21 -14.87 3.71
N LYS A 561 5.83 -15.50 4.83
CA LYS A 561 6.66 -16.52 5.50
C LYS A 561 6.97 -17.69 4.58
N THR A 562 5.96 -18.23 3.89
CA THR A 562 6.10 -19.28 2.86
C THR A 562 7.03 -18.82 1.72
N ALA A 563 6.83 -17.60 1.21
CA ALA A 563 7.67 -17.04 0.14
C ALA A 563 9.14 -16.88 0.55
N MET A 564 9.41 -16.39 1.77
CA MET A 564 10.77 -16.27 2.32
C MET A 564 11.41 -17.62 2.63
N ALA A 565 10.61 -18.67 2.86
CA ALA A 565 11.09 -20.04 3.02
C ALA A 565 11.43 -20.72 1.68
N GLY A 566 11.08 -20.11 0.55
CA GLY A 566 11.29 -20.67 -0.78
C GLY A 566 10.37 -21.86 -1.09
N GLU A 567 9.23 -21.94 -0.40
CA GLU A 567 8.24 -22.98 -0.66
C GLU A 567 7.50 -22.72 -1.98
N GLU A 568 7.18 -23.79 -2.70
CA GLU A 568 6.47 -23.70 -3.97
C GLU A 568 5.01 -23.30 -3.73
N VAL A 569 4.56 -22.26 -4.43
CA VAL A 569 3.17 -21.78 -4.39
C VAL A 569 2.53 -22.04 -5.74
N LYS A 570 1.28 -22.50 -5.72
CA LYS A 570 0.50 -22.77 -6.94
C LYS A 570 0.34 -21.48 -7.75
N ALA A 571 0.45 -21.59 -9.07
CA ALA A 571 0.14 -20.51 -9.98
C ALA A 571 -1.29 -20.00 -9.77
N ALA A 572 -1.47 -18.68 -9.87
CA ALA A 572 -2.77 -18.05 -9.77
C ALA A 572 -3.70 -18.50 -10.91
N GLU A 573 -4.99 -18.59 -10.61
CA GLU A 573 -6.01 -18.83 -11.63
C GLU A 573 -6.17 -17.59 -12.52
N LYS A 574 -6.43 -17.77 -13.82
CA LYS A 574 -6.61 -16.67 -14.78
C LYS A 574 -7.84 -15.81 -14.49
N LYS A 575 -8.87 -16.41 -13.91
CA LYS A 575 -10.11 -15.75 -13.55
C LYS A 575 -10.24 -15.74 -12.04
N TRP A 576 -10.81 -14.66 -11.54
CA TRP A 576 -11.11 -14.55 -10.13
C TRP A 576 -11.98 -15.74 -9.68
N ASN A 577 -11.53 -16.42 -8.62
CA ASN A 577 -12.22 -17.55 -8.03
C ASN A 577 -12.36 -17.31 -6.52
N PRO A 578 -13.60 -17.14 -6.00
CA PRO A 578 -13.82 -16.88 -4.59
C PRO A 578 -13.35 -18.03 -3.68
N ASN A 579 -13.21 -19.25 -4.19
CA ASN A 579 -12.79 -20.41 -3.39
C ASN A 579 -11.29 -20.39 -3.02
N VAL A 580 -10.47 -19.59 -3.71
CA VAL A 580 -9.04 -19.44 -3.39
C VAL A 580 -8.87 -18.90 -1.98
N LYS A 581 -9.69 -17.91 -1.58
CA LYS A 581 -9.69 -17.35 -0.22
C LYS A 581 -9.98 -18.44 0.81
N SER A 582 -11.09 -19.17 0.65
CA SER A 582 -11.49 -20.22 1.60
C SER A 582 -10.44 -21.32 1.73
N THR A 583 -9.84 -21.74 0.61
CA THR A 583 -8.77 -22.75 0.61
C THR A 583 -7.54 -22.28 1.37
N ASN A 584 -7.11 -21.02 1.16
CA ASN A 584 -5.96 -20.46 1.87
C ASN A 584 -6.23 -20.36 3.38
N VAL A 585 -7.46 -19.98 3.77
CA VAL A 585 -7.86 -19.93 5.19
C VAL A 585 -7.76 -21.32 5.82
N GLU A 586 -8.34 -22.36 5.22
CA GLU A 586 -8.26 -23.73 5.74
C GLU A 586 -6.81 -24.21 5.91
N LEU A 587 -5.93 -23.89 4.96
CA LEU A 587 -4.51 -24.23 5.02
C LEU A 587 -3.79 -23.51 6.17
N ILE A 588 -4.07 -22.23 6.38
CA ILE A 588 -3.50 -21.43 7.47
C ILE A 588 -4.00 -21.95 8.82
N GLU A 589 -5.30 -22.19 8.97
CA GLU A 589 -5.86 -22.72 10.21
C GLU A 589 -5.26 -24.09 10.56
N ALA A 590 -5.06 -24.95 9.56
CA ALA A 590 -4.41 -26.24 9.74
C ALA A 590 -2.93 -26.12 10.12
N ALA A 591 -2.19 -25.18 9.52
CA ALA A 591 -0.77 -24.98 9.76
C ALA A 591 -0.47 -24.37 11.14
N TYR A 592 -1.25 -23.35 11.55
CA TYR A 592 -1.01 -22.58 12.77
C TYR A 592 -1.87 -23.00 13.95
N GLY A 593 -2.89 -23.85 13.74
CA GLY A 593 -3.81 -24.31 14.79
C GLY A 593 -4.64 -23.18 15.40
N LYS A 594 -4.80 -22.06 14.67
CA LYS A 594 -5.57 -20.89 15.06
C LYS A 594 -6.67 -20.64 14.04
N LYS A 595 -7.87 -20.36 14.52
CA LYS A 595 -9.00 -20.00 13.67
C LYS A 595 -8.80 -18.61 13.09
N VAL A 596 -9.13 -18.41 11.82
CA VAL A 596 -9.17 -17.11 11.17
C VAL A 596 -10.63 -16.66 11.10
N ASP A 597 -10.99 -15.62 11.85
CA ASP A 597 -12.34 -15.10 11.85
C ASP A 597 -12.57 -14.20 10.62
N LEU A 598 -13.42 -14.69 9.71
CA LEU A 598 -13.80 -13.94 8.50
C LEU A 598 -14.85 -12.89 8.84
N VAL A 599 -14.65 -11.68 8.37
CA VAL A 599 -15.58 -10.57 8.57
C VAL A 599 -16.83 -10.71 7.69
N GLU A 600 -17.97 -10.30 8.22
CA GLU A 600 -19.24 -10.29 7.48
C GLU A 600 -19.15 -9.38 6.25
N ASN A 601 -19.85 -9.70 5.17
CA ASN A 601 -19.92 -8.87 3.96
C ASN A 601 -21.24 -8.08 3.88
N GLU A 602 -21.50 -7.47 2.73
CA GLU A 602 -22.65 -6.60 2.49
C GLU A 602 -24.02 -7.28 2.69
N GLN A 603 -24.09 -8.62 2.65
CA GLN A 603 -25.33 -9.37 2.90
C GLN A 603 -25.79 -9.31 4.35
N SER A 604 -24.91 -8.89 5.27
CA SER A 604 -25.27 -8.63 6.67
C SER A 604 -26.08 -7.33 6.87
N LEU A 605 -26.08 -6.44 5.87
CA LEU A 605 -26.74 -5.13 5.93
C LEU A 605 -28.16 -5.18 5.36
N PRO A 606 -29.09 -4.34 5.85
CA PRO A 606 -30.40 -4.17 5.22
C PRO A 606 -30.26 -3.77 3.74
N MET A 607 -31.01 -4.45 2.87
CA MET A 607 -30.89 -4.26 1.43
C MET A 607 -31.40 -2.88 0.97
N SER A 608 -30.48 -2.03 0.52
CA SER A 608 -30.81 -0.69 0.02
C SER A 608 -31.47 -0.72 -1.35
N GLN A 609 -32.20 0.35 -1.68
CA GLN A 609 -32.81 0.50 -3.01
C GLN A 609 -31.76 0.56 -4.12
N LYS A 610 -30.63 1.24 -3.87
CA LYS A 610 -29.50 1.36 -4.79
C LYS A 610 -28.91 -0.02 -5.15
N ARG A 611 -28.76 -0.88 -4.13
CA ARG A 611 -28.26 -2.25 -4.33
C ARG A 611 -29.27 -3.12 -5.09
N LYS A 612 -30.57 -3.02 -4.78
CA LYS A 612 -31.61 -3.73 -5.56
C LYS A 612 -31.59 -3.33 -7.02
N GLU A 613 -31.51 -2.04 -7.33
CA GLU A 613 -31.58 -1.56 -8.72
C GLU A 613 -30.34 -1.85 -9.55
N LYS A 614 -29.16 -1.96 -8.91
CA LYS A 614 -27.90 -2.26 -9.60
C LYS A 614 -27.63 -3.76 -9.75
N TYR A 615 -28.15 -4.59 -8.84
CA TYR A 615 -27.72 -5.98 -8.68
C TYR A 615 -28.84 -7.03 -8.84
N ASP A 616 -30.12 -6.65 -8.76
CA ASP A 616 -31.30 -7.46 -9.14
C ASP A 616 -31.94 -6.94 -10.45
#